data_AF-A0A081RN12-F1
#
_entry.id   AF-A0A081RN12-F1
#
_cell.length_a   1.000
_cell.length_b   1.000
_cell.length_c   1.000
_cell.angle_alpha   90.00
_cell.angle_beta   90.00
_cell.angle_gamma   90.00
#
_symmetry.space_group_name_H-M   'P 1'
#
loop_
_entity.id
_entity.type
_entity.pdbx_description
1 polymer ?
#
loop_
_entity_poly.entity_id
_entity_poly.type
_entity_poly.pdbx_seq_one_letter_code
_entity_poly.pdbx_strand_id
1 'polypeptide(L)'
;MKEVVDAKGKHLIRQRRCPYLDENKPSCGCDKDIHVDINQPVVRFNQFNDSSLDFSLWVYVRDYGAQFKTKTDMRIIMYEEFKRYDIRIPWPIRTVYQGDEKREQEEIDRLKEQRKKVIDEFGTGDIGRGSGEDE
;
A
#
# COMPACT_ATOMS: atom_id res chain seq x y z
N MET A 1 -6.78 20.58 9.13
CA MET A 1 -7.58 19.44 8.63
C MET A 1 -8.99 19.94 8.41
N LYS A 2 -9.54 19.85 7.20
CA LYS A 2 -10.92 20.30 6.92
C LYS A 2 -11.87 19.24 7.46
N GLU A 3 -12.71 19.60 8.42
CA GLU A 3 -13.60 18.64 9.08
C GLU A 3 -14.78 18.27 8.19
N VAL A 4 -15.10 16.97 8.11
CA VAL A 4 -16.22 16.49 7.30
C VAL A 4 -17.49 16.45 8.14
N VAL A 5 -18.44 17.31 7.77
CA VAL A 5 -19.72 17.49 8.48
C VAL A 5 -20.92 17.17 7.58
N ASP A 6 -22.01 16.75 8.21
CA ASP A 6 -23.30 16.56 7.55
C ASP A 6 -24.01 17.89 7.25
N ALA A 7 -25.08 17.85 6.46
CA ALA A 7 -25.94 19.01 6.16
C ALA A 7 -26.51 19.69 7.43
N LYS A 8 -26.58 18.95 8.55
CA LYS A 8 -27.00 19.44 9.87
C LYS A 8 -25.82 19.87 10.78
N GLY A 9 -24.60 19.98 10.24
CA GLY A 9 -23.41 20.40 10.99
C GLY A 9 -22.83 19.34 11.94
N LYS A 10 -23.27 18.08 11.85
CA LYS A 10 -22.75 16.98 12.69
C LYS A 10 -21.53 16.34 12.03
N HIS A 11 -20.50 16.00 12.80
CA HIS A 11 -19.32 15.32 12.26
C HIS A 11 -19.68 13.90 11.82
N LEU A 12 -19.21 13.50 10.63
CA LEU A 12 -19.45 12.15 10.09
C LEU A 12 -18.53 11.11 10.75
N ILE A 13 -17.30 11.52 11.05
CA ILE A 13 -16.26 10.69 11.68
C ILE A 13 -16.24 10.97 13.18
N ARG A 14 -16.05 9.92 13.98
CA ARG A 14 -15.82 10.06 15.41
C ARG A 14 -14.39 10.53 15.67
N GLN A 15 -14.26 11.77 16.14
CA GLN A 15 -12.99 12.35 16.56
C GLN A 15 -12.71 12.03 18.03
N ARG A 16 -11.43 11.91 18.42
CA ARG A 16 -11.01 11.62 19.80
C ARG A 16 -11.31 12.74 20.80
N ARG A 17 -11.35 13.98 20.33
CA ARG A 17 -11.61 15.16 21.16
C ARG A 17 -12.65 16.01 20.44
N CYS A 18 -13.69 16.41 21.15
CA CYS A 18 -14.64 17.37 20.62
C CYS A 18 -13.92 18.72 20.41
N PRO A 19 -13.97 19.34 19.22
CA PRO A 19 -13.39 20.66 18.99
C PRO A 19 -13.94 21.71 19.97
N TYR A 20 -15.16 21.51 20.46
CA TYR A 20 -15.84 22.41 21.39
C TYR A 20 -15.68 22.05 22.87
N LEU A 21 -14.79 21.11 23.21
CA LEU A 21 -14.58 20.69 24.60
C LEU A 21 -14.18 21.89 25.50
N ASP A 22 -13.36 22.79 24.97
CA ASP A 22 -12.87 23.96 25.71
C ASP A 22 -13.91 25.11 25.74
N GLU A 23 -14.89 25.10 24.82
CA GLU A 23 -15.94 26.13 24.69
C GLU A 23 -17.27 25.75 25.37
N ASN A 24 -17.37 24.53 25.90
CA ASN A 24 -18.57 24.01 26.59
C ASN A 24 -19.87 24.08 25.77
N LYS A 25 -19.77 24.13 24.43
CA LYS A 25 -20.91 24.07 23.52
C LYS A 25 -21.44 22.63 23.44
N PRO A 26 -22.74 22.42 23.13
CA PRO A 26 -23.28 21.09 22.94
C PRO A 26 -22.37 20.33 21.96
N SER A 27 -21.82 19.23 22.44
CA SER A 27 -20.80 18.49 21.70
C SER A 27 -21.36 18.09 20.34
N CYS A 28 -20.46 17.93 19.39
CA CYS A 28 -20.72 17.73 17.98
C CYS A 28 -21.54 16.46 17.59
N GLY A 29 -22.26 15.84 18.54
CA GLY A 29 -22.61 14.42 18.60
C GLY A 29 -21.49 13.58 19.19
N CYS A 30 -20.52 14.22 19.85
CA CYS A 30 -19.26 13.64 20.29
C CYS A 30 -19.41 12.80 21.59
N ASP A 31 -20.50 12.97 22.36
CA ASP A 31 -20.73 12.19 23.58
C ASP A 31 -22.17 11.72 23.69
N LYS A 32 -22.33 10.39 23.72
CA LYS A 32 -23.12 9.63 24.70
C LYS A 32 -23.03 8.14 24.33
N ASP A 33 -22.43 7.38 25.24
CA ASP A 33 -22.52 5.91 25.40
C ASP A 33 -21.63 4.98 24.57
N ILE A 34 -20.34 5.27 24.39
CA ILE A 34 -19.39 4.24 23.87
C ILE A 34 -18.11 4.21 24.72
N HIS A 35 -18.01 3.20 25.59
CA HIS A 35 -16.82 2.82 26.37
C HIS A 35 -15.76 2.11 25.52
N VAL A 36 -15.48 2.62 24.32
CA VAL A 36 -14.42 2.06 23.48
C VAL A 36 -13.37 3.15 23.39
N ASP A 37 -12.17 2.88 23.90
CA ASP A 37 -11.01 3.73 23.67
C ASP A 37 -10.64 3.62 22.20
N ILE A 38 -11.31 4.43 21.38
CA ILE A 38 -11.16 4.39 19.93
C ILE A 38 -9.85 5.12 19.60
N ASN A 39 -8.74 4.39 19.63
CA ASN A 39 -7.47 4.84 19.06
C ASN A 39 -7.59 4.92 17.52
N GLN A 40 -8.29 5.93 17.01
CA GLN A 40 -8.47 6.19 15.57
C GLN A 40 -8.03 7.59 15.14
N PRO A 41 -7.76 7.79 13.84
CA PRO A 41 -7.68 6.79 12.77
C PRO A 41 -6.43 5.89 12.91
N VAL A 42 -6.53 4.63 12.47
CA VAL A 42 -5.35 3.74 12.39
C VAL A 42 -4.90 3.64 10.94
N VAL A 43 -3.69 4.09 10.66
CA VAL A 43 -3.02 3.92 9.37
C VAL A 43 -1.93 2.87 9.54
N ARG A 44 -1.95 1.85 8.70
CA ARG A 44 -0.96 0.76 8.73
C ARG A 44 -0.41 0.52 7.32
N PHE A 45 0.91 0.38 7.22
CA PHE A 45 1.55 -0.16 6.03
C PHE A 45 1.29 -1.67 5.96
N ASN A 46 0.75 -2.16 4.85
CA ASN A 46 0.47 -3.58 4.67
C ASN A 46 1.65 -4.29 4.01
N GLN A 47 1.99 -3.88 2.78
CA GLN A 47 2.93 -4.61 1.93
C GLN A 47 3.48 -3.73 0.80
N PHE A 48 4.60 -4.17 0.23
CA PHE A 48 5.12 -3.70 -1.04
C PHE A 48 4.42 -4.47 -2.17
N ASN A 49 3.87 -3.75 -3.14
CA ASN A 49 3.22 -4.31 -4.32
C ASN A 49 4.06 -3.99 -5.57
N ASP A 50 3.73 -4.59 -6.72
CA ASP A 50 4.54 -4.52 -7.95
C ASP A 50 4.83 -3.10 -8.42
N SER A 51 3.94 -2.15 -8.13
CA SER A 51 4.11 -0.74 -8.53
C SER A 51 3.59 0.25 -7.49
N SER A 52 3.22 -0.21 -6.29
CA SER A 52 2.61 0.63 -5.25
C SER A 52 2.99 0.20 -3.84
N LEU A 53 2.81 1.12 -2.89
CA LEU A 53 2.85 0.84 -1.46
C LEU A 53 1.42 0.79 -0.93
N ASP A 54 1.03 -0.35 -0.36
CA ASP A 54 -0.34 -0.55 0.07
C ASP A 54 -0.50 -0.17 1.55
N PHE A 55 -1.39 0.78 1.83
CA PHE A 55 -1.73 1.22 3.18
C PHE A 55 -3.19 0.90 3.53
N SER A 56 -3.42 0.38 4.73
CA SER A 56 -4.75 0.23 5.32
C SER A 56 -5.10 1.46 6.16
N LEU A 57 -6.30 1.99 5.98
CA LEU A 57 -6.89 3.03 6.82
C LEU A 57 -8.15 2.49 7.50
N TRP A 58 -8.18 2.55 8.83
CA TRP A 58 -9.32 2.12 9.64
C TRP A 58 -9.95 3.33 10.35
N VAL A 59 -11.24 3.57 10.09
CA VAL A 59 -12.02 4.68 10.63
C VAL A 59 -13.42 4.18 10.99
N TYR A 60 -13.94 4.56 12.16
CA TYR A 60 -15.33 4.32 12.53
C TYR A 60 -16.19 5.53 12.15
N VAL A 61 -17.30 5.21 11.52
CA VAL A 61 -18.34 6.18 11.13
C VAL A 61 -19.45 6.14 12.17
N ARG A 62 -20.10 7.28 12.41
CA ARG A 62 -21.17 7.36 13.41
C ARG A 62 -22.42 6.58 13.06
N ASP A 63 -22.80 6.63 11.79
CA ASP A 63 -24.02 6.05 11.25
C ASP A 63 -23.65 5.17 10.06
N TYR A 64 -24.32 4.02 9.94
CA TYR A 64 -24.17 3.13 8.80
C TYR A 64 -24.53 3.84 7.48
N GLY A 65 -25.53 4.73 7.48
CA GLY A 65 -25.89 5.50 6.28
C GLY A 65 -24.80 6.48 5.82
N ALA A 66 -24.02 7.01 6.77
CA ALA A 66 -22.96 7.97 6.50
C ALA A 66 -21.67 7.33 5.95
N GLN A 67 -21.58 6.00 5.90
CA GLN A 67 -20.37 5.29 5.47
C GLN A 67 -19.94 5.67 4.06
N PHE A 68 -20.88 5.80 3.12
CA PHE A 68 -20.59 6.07 1.71
C PHE A 68 -20.10 7.49 1.50
N LYS A 69 -20.78 8.46 2.12
CA LYS A 69 -20.38 9.87 2.09
C LYS A 69 -18.98 10.04 2.69
N THR A 70 -18.75 9.47 3.87
CA THR A 70 -17.45 9.51 4.54
C THR A 70 -16.35 8.90 3.69
N LYS A 71 -16.60 7.75 3.05
CA LYS A 71 -15.62 7.09 2.17
C LYS A 71 -15.24 7.97 0.97
N THR A 72 -16.21 8.61 0.33
CA THR A 72 -15.97 9.51 -0.80
C THR A 72 -15.21 10.75 -0.36
N ASP A 73 -15.65 11.40 0.72
CA ASP A 73 -15.03 12.62 1.23
C ASP A 73 -13.58 12.36 1.66
N MET A 74 -13.31 11.23 2.32
CA MET A 74 -11.96 10.82 2.70
C MET A 74 -11.05 10.63 1.48
N ARG A 75 -11.55 10.02 0.39
CA ARG A 75 -10.77 9.85 -0.85
C ARG A 75 -10.39 11.20 -1.46
N ILE A 76 -11.31 12.15 -1.49
CA ILE A 76 -11.06 13.50 -2.01
C ILE A 76 -10.02 14.20 -1.15
N ILE A 77 -10.19 14.20 0.17
CA ILE A 77 -9.26 14.82 1.12
C ILE A 77 -7.86 14.21 0.98
N MET A 78 -7.75 12.88 0.94
CA MET A 78 -6.47 12.21 0.75
C MET A 78 -5.81 12.59 -0.58
N TYR A 79 -6.58 12.64 -1.66
CA TYR A 79 -6.06 13.04 -2.96
C TYR A 79 -5.54 14.49 -2.97
N GLU A 80 -6.28 15.42 -2.36
CA GLU A 80 -5.85 16.81 -2.23
C GLU A 80 -4.60 16.96 -1.37
N GLU A 81 -4.53 16.25 -0.24
CA GLU A 81 -3.35 16.29 0.65
C GLU A 81 -2.14 15.64 -0.02
N PHE A 82 -2.29 14.50 -0.69
CA PHE A 82 -1.20 13.90 -1.47
C PHE A 82 -0.68 14.85 -2.54
N LYS A 83 -1.57 15.56 -3.24
CA LYS A 83 -1.17 16.58 -4.21
C LYS A 83 -0.40 17.74 -3.57
N ARG A 84 -0.76 18.17 -2.35
CA ARG A 84 -0.06 19.24 -1.62
C ARG A 84 1.36 18.85 -1.21
N TYR A 85 1.56 17.59 -0.83
CA TYR A 85 2.87 17.06 -0.46
C TYR A 85 3.66 16.46 -1.65
N ASP A 86 3.20 16.68 -2.89
CA ASP A 86 3.75 16.09 -4.12
C ASP A 86 3.92 14.55 -4.08
N ILE A 87 3.01 13.89 -3.37
CA ILE A 87 2.89 12.43 -3.35
C ILE A 87 1.99 12.03 -4.51
N ARG A 88 2.51 11.22 -5.42
CA ARG A 88 1.77 10.75 -6.61
C ARG A 88 1.38 9.29 -6.46
N ILE A 89 0.11 8.99 -6.74
CA ILE A 89 -0.37 7.61 -6.84
C ILE A 89 0.14 7.05 -8.17
N PRO A 90 1.00 6.01 -8.15
CA PRO A 90 1.57 5.46 -9.37
C PRO A 90 0.52 4.71 -10.18
N TRP A 91 0.59 4.86 -11.50
CA TRP A 91 -0.01 3.88 -12.42
C TRP A 91 0.82 2.60 -12.38
N PRO A 92 0.30 1.44 -12.85
CA PRO A 92 1.11 0.24 -13.00
C PRO A 92 2.39 0.54 -13.80
N ILE A 93 3.54 0.26 -13.20
CA ILE A 93 4.86 0.50 -13.77
C ILE A 93 5.41 -0.85 -14.24
N ARG A 94 6.09 -0.83 -15.38
CA ARG A 94 6.87 -1.98 -15.85
C ARG A 94 8.24 -1.52 -16.26
N THR A 95 9.24 -2.34 -15.94
CA THR A 95 10.60 -2.16 -16.46
C THR A 95 10.69 -2.81 -17.83
N VAL A 96 10.99 -2.02 -18.86
CA VAL A 96 11.30 -2.54 -20.19
C VAL A 96 12.80 -2.57 -20.33
N TYR A 97 13.35 -3.77 -20.54
CA TYR A 97 14.75 -3.93 -20.86
C TYR A 97 14.95 -3.65 -22.34
N GLN A 98 15.75 -2.64 -22.68
CA GLN A 98 16.02 -2.24 -24.06
C GLN A 98 17.50 -2.52 -24.36
N GLY A 99 17.88 -3.80 -24.33
CA GLY A 99 19.18 -4.30 -24.77
C GLY A 99 19.08 -4.90 -26.17
N ASP A 100 20.22 -4.97 -26.87
CA ASP A 100 20.31 -5.74 -28.11
C ASP A 100 20.43 -7.23 -27.73
N GLU A 101 19.29 -7.91 -27.64
CA GLU A 101 19.19 -9.30 -27.17
C GLU A 101 20.17 -10.22 -27.92
N LYS A 102 20.41 -9.96 -29.20
CA LYS A 102 21.36 -10.74 -30.00
C LYS A 102 22.79 -10.59 -29.50
N ARG A 103 23.21 -9.37 -29.21
CA ARG A 103 24.57 -9.08 -28.75
C ARG A 103 24.81 -9.65 -27.35
N GLU A 104 23.83 -9.53 -26.46
CA GLU A 104 23.90 -10.14 -25.13
C GLU A 104 23.96 -11.66 -25.22
N GLN A 105 23.16 -12.28 -26.09
CA GLN A 105 23.17 -13.72 -26.32
C GLN A 105 24.53 -14.19 -26.85
N GLU A 106 25.12 -13.45 -27.81
CA GLU A 106 26.45 -13.74 -28.34
C GLU A 106 27.55 -13.62 -27.26
N GLU A 107 27.48 -12.61 -26.39
CA GLU A 107 28.43 -12.45 -25.28
C GLU A 107 28.29 -13.58 -24.24
N ILE A 108 27.06 -14.00 -23.95
CA ILE A 108 26.77 -15.15 -23.07
C ILE A 108 27.29 -16.46 -23.69
N ASP A 109 27.07 -16.66 -24.99
CA ASP A 109 27.47 -17.88 -25.69
C ASP A 109 28.99 -18.04 -25.75
N ARG A 110 29.76 -16.95 -25.88
CA ARG A 110 31.24 -17.00 -25.81
C ARG A 110 31.75 -17.55 -24.48
N LEU A 111 31.10 -17.20 -23.37
CA LEU A 111 31.54 -17.59 -22.03
C LEU A 111 30.98 -18.93 -21.58
N LYS A 112 30.08 -19.53 -22.36
CA LYS A 112 29.34 -20.75 -22.04
C LYS A 112 30.26 -21.96 -21.77
N GLU A 113 31.31 -22.08 -22.56
CA GLU A 113 32.26 -23.20 -22.48
C GLU A 113 33.15 -23.10 -21.23
N GLN A 114 33.60 -21.88 -20.89
CA GLN A 114 34.31 -21.60 -19.65
C GLN A 114 33.40 -21.83 -18.44
N ARG A 115 32.15 -21.38 -18.51
CA ARG A 115 31.14 -21.61 -17.46
C ARG A 115 30.93 -23.11 -17.20
N LYS A 116 30.85 -23.92 -18.26
CA LYS A 116 30.70 -25.37 -18.16
C LYS A 116 31.90 -26.02 -17.44
N LYS A 117 33.12 -25.60 -17.76
CA LYS A 117 34.34 -26.09 -17.09
C LYS A 117 34.37 -25.74 -15.60
N VAL A 118 34.05 -24.49 -15.25
CA VAL A 118 34.00 -24.05 -13.85
C VAL A 118 32.90 -24.79 -13.06
N ILE A 119 31.75 -25.06 -13.68
CA ILE A 119 30.68 -25.85 -13.07
C ILE A 119 31.11 -27.31 -12.86
N ASP A 120 31.87 -27.89 -13.79
CA ASP A 120 32.38 -29.26 -13.67
C ASP A 120 33.47 -29.37 -12.59
N GLU A 121 34.29 -28.33 -12.43
CA GLU A 121 35.41 -28.29 -11.48
C GLU A 121 34.97 -27.92 -10.04
N PHE A 122 34.04 -26.96 -9.89
CA PHE A 122 33.64 -26.40 -8.59
C PHE A 122 32.16 -26.57 -8.25
N GLY A 123 31.34 -27.11 -9.17
CA GLY A 123 29.95 -27.41 -8.88
C GLY A 123 29.85 -28.53 -7.84
N THR A 124 28.81 -28.49 -7.02
CA THR A 124 28.42 -29.64 -6.17
C THR A 124 28.10 -30.81 -7.09
N GLY A 125 29.10 -31.64 -7.37
CA GLY A 125 29.02 -32.79 -8.27
C GLY A 125 27.88 -33.75 -7.93
N ASP A 126 27.43 -34.48 -8.95
CA ASP A 126 26.53 -35.65 -9.00
C ASP A 126 25.23 -35.71 -8.18
N ILE A 127 24.94 -34.78 -7.27
CA ILE A 127 23.64 -34.73 -6.57
C ILE A 127 22.49 -34.39 -7.54
N GLY A 128 22.80 -33.82 -8.71
CA GLY A 128 21.85 -33.53 -9.80
C GLY A 128 21.96 -34.46 -11.03
N ARG A 129 22.99 -35.30 -11.14
CA ARG A 129 23.08 -36.35 -12.17
C ARG A 129 22.45 -37.62 -11.62
N GLY A 130 21.15 -37.55 -11.34
CA GLY A 130 20.37 -38.75 -11.04
C GLY A 130 20.47 -39.72 -12.21
N SER A 131 20.91 -40.94 -11.91
CA SER A 131 20.94 -42.10 -12.78
C SER A 131 19.54 -42.41 -13.35
N GLY A 132 19.23 -41.78 -14.47
CA GLY A 132 18.13 -42.14 -15.36
C GLY A 132 18.67 -42.23 -16.78
N GLU A 133 19.63 -43.14 -16.97
CA GLU A 133 19.99 -43.61 -18.32
C GLU A 133 18.81 -44.41 -18.87
N ASP A 134 18.31 -43.93 -20.00
CA ASP A 134 17.95 -44.69 -21.21
C ASP A 134 17.07 -45.94 -21.05
N GLU A 135 15.76 -45.77 -21.27
CA GLU A 135 14.92 -46.62 -22.15
C GLU A 135 13.94 -45.76 -22.96
#